data_AF-A0A938IH47-F1
#
_entry.id   AF-A0A938IH47-F1
#
_cell.length_a   1.000
_cell.length_b   1.000
_cell.length_c   1.000
_cell.angle_alpha   90.00
_cell.angle_beta   90.00
_cell.angle_gamma   90.00
#
_symmetry.space_group_name_H-M   'P 1'
#
loop_
_entity.id
_entity.type
_entity.pdbx_description
1 polymer ?
#
loop_
_entity_poly.entity_id
_entity_poly.type
_entity_poly.pdbx_seq_one_letter_code
_entity_poly.pdbx_strand_id
1 'polypeptide(L)'
;MKPDGERRTDEEHGDAMSDIPSRSELEGEAADGTPDASMRDLDLFYGRSSAVATTVYARLPRKTVDGAAAGRMIGPFREGVRTLPASFRFDDLGPGETILARCVVPDLAPWTPECPNVYRVDMEWIQRGRPVARVERTWGAARFAVMGQAFRWNGAAYSMLGFAGESPAGDWSPWRTRGAARVVRDPDDCLLDEATRWGVPLVARCGRTGERLAAELRRLARWPSVVLAIVEDWPENAAFQPTRLAPNLVCAAWARSDRPMPSGSAAMVVPTRNASDRRGAGPPQWNGPAVLAHAIGGTGQDTDRAWEACERLSAEGAASGPFAGVLVY
;
A
#
# COMPACT_ATOMS: atom_id res chain seq x y z
N MET A 1 -43.68 -36.24 52.49
CA MET A 1 -42.62 -36.88 53.28
C MET A 1 -41.31 -36.58 52.57
N LYS A 2 -40.49 -35.65 53.10
CA LYS A 2 -39.07 -35.47 52.72
C LYS A 2 -38.27 -36.68 53.23
N PRO A 3 -37.17 -37.07 52.55
CA PRO A 3 -35.80 -36.62 52.90
C PRO A 3 -35.01 -36.15 51.65
N ASP A 4 -34.16 -35.11 51.68
CA ASP A 4 -32.81 -34.92 52.27
C ASP A 4 -31.63 -35.39 51.39
N GLY A 5 -30.63 -34.49 51.28
CA GLY A 5 -29.27 -34.73 50.75
C GLY A 5 -29.10 -34.38 49.26
N GLU A 6 -28.12 -33.62 48.78
CA GLU A 6 -26.81 -33.29 49.33
C GLU A 6 -26.29 -31.94 48.77
N ARG A 7 -25.49 -31.28 49.60
CA ARG A 7 -24.75 -30.04 49.35
C ARG A 7 -23.58 -30.30 48.40
N ARG A 8 -23.34 -29.41 47.44
CA ARG A 8 -22.03 -29.24 46.80
C ARG A 8 -21.45 -27.89 47.22
N THR A 9 -20.21 -27.97 47.65
CA THR A 9 -19.36 -26.92 48.20
C THR A 9 -18.81 -26.04 47.08
N ASP A 10 -18.84 -24.73 47.33
CA ASP A 10 -18.17 -23.71 46.54
C ASP A 10 -16.64 -23.86 46.70
N GLU A 11 -15.93 -24.05 45.58
CA GLU A 11 -14.47 -23.96 45.52
C GLU A 11 -14.08 -22.51 45.22
N GLU A 12 -13.62 -21.82 46.27
CA GLU A 12 -12.93 -20.53 46.18
C GLU A 12 -11.65 -20.66 45.34
N HIS A 13 -11.69 -20.15 44.11
CA HIS A 13 -10.49 -19.89 43.33
C HIS A 13 -9.87 -18.58 43.82
N GLY A 14 -8.78 -18.71 44.59
CA GLY A 14 -7.93 -17.60 44.99
C GLY A 14 -7.30 -16.93 43.79
N ASP A 15 -7.76 -15.70 43.52
CA ASP A 15 -7.29 -14.84 42.44
C ASP A 15 -5.97 -14.17 42.87
N ALA A 16 -4.84 -14.82 42.59
CA ALA A 16 -3.52 -14.23 42.71
C ALA A 16 -3.26 -13.31 41.50
N MET A 17 -3.96 -12.18 41.45
CA MET A 17 -3.64 -11.07 40.57
C MET A 17 -2.31 -10.46 41.02
N SER A 18 -1.25 -10.92 40.37
CA SER A 18 0.05 -10.26 40.36
C SER A 18 -0.07 -8.81 39.88
N ASP A 19 0.50 -7.89 40.66
CA ASP A 19 0.69 -6.47 40.35
C ASP A 19 1.25 -6.27 38.94
N ILE A 20 0.37 -5.97 37.99
CA ILE A 20 0.73 -5.36 36.72
C ILE A 20 0.71 -3.85 36.97
N PRO A 21 1.85 -3.15 36.91
CA PRO A 21 1.87 -1.71 37.11
C PRO A 21 0.92 -1.03 36.12
N SER A 22 0.12 -0.11 36.65
CA SER A 22 -0.84 0.67 35.88
C SER A 22 -0.12 1.38 34.73
N ARG A 23 -0.71 1.32 33.53
CA ARG A 23 -0.23 2.04 32.33
C ARG A 23 -0.08 3.56 32.58
N SER A 24 -0.73 4.11 33.60
CA SER A 24 -0.61 5.52 34.01
C SER A 24 0.70 5.88 34.71
N GLU A 25 1.47 4.91 35.23
CA GLU A 25 2.69 5.21 36.01
C GLU A 25 3.97 5.24 35.16
N LEU A 26 3.89 4.84 33.89
CA LEU A 26 4.98 4.95 32.91
C LEU A 26 4.84 6.18 32.00
N GLU A 27 3.80 6.99 32.17
CA GLU A 27 3.57 8.22 31.41
C GLU A 27 4.13 9.42 32.19
N GLY A 28 5.46 9.47 32.31
CA GLY A 28 6.14 10.72 32.65
C GLY A 28 5.78 11.79 31.60
N GLU A 29 5.37 12.97 32.07
CA GLU A 29 4.95 14.16 31.31
C GLU A 29 5.47 14.16 29.86
N ALA A 30 4.67 13.59 28.95
CA ALA A 30 4.96 13.63 27.54
C ALA A 30 4.79 15.09 27.11
N ALA A 31 5.92 15.77 26.85
CA ALA A 31 5.95 17.11 26.29
C ALA A 31 4.96 17.21 25.12
N ASP A 32 4.07 18.20 25.20
CA ASP A 32 2.93 18.48 24.33
C ASP A 32 3.19 18.05 22.86
N GLY A 33 2.75 16.82 22.57
CA GLY A 33 3.31 15.96 21.54
C GLY A 33 2.72 16.21 20.16
N THR A 34 2.83 17.43 19.65
CA THR A 34 2.64 17.62 18.21
C THR A 34 3.77 16.85 17.51
N PRO A 35 3.48 15.83 16.67
CA PRO A 35 4.53 15.10 15.99
C PRO A 35 5.37 16.10 15.21
N ASP A 36 6.65 16.18 15.56
CA ASP A 36 7.61 17.07 14.93
C ASP A 36 7.47 16.91 13.40
N ALA A 37 7.36 18.03 12.71
CA ALA A 37 7.23 18.08 11.26
C ALA A 37 8.34 17.28 10.56
N SER A 38 9.49 17.10 11.22
CA SER A 38 10.60 16.26 10.79
C SER A 38 10.23 14.80 10.49
N MET A 39 9.30 14.18 11.25
CA MET A 39 8.93 12.77 11.08
C MET A 39 7.81 12.51 10.07
N ARG A 40 7.21 13.58 9.50
CA ARG A 40 6.18 13.45 8.44
C ARG A 40 6.77 12.88 7.14
N ASP A 41 8.05 13.12 6.92
CA ASP A 41 8.83 12.68 5.77
C ASP A 41 9.43 11.28 5.95
N LEU A 42 9.06 10.55 7.02
CA LEU A 42 9.47 9.16 7.19
C LEU A 42 8.94 8.31 6.02
N ASP A 43 9.86 7.73 5.26
CA ASP A 43 9.58 6.75 4.22
C ASP A 43 9.85 5.35 4.76
N LEU A 44 8.89 4.45 4.59
CA LEU A 44 9.03 3.02 4.86
C LEU A 44 8.98 2.26 3.54
N PHE A 45 9.98 1.41 3.30
CA PHE A 45 10.04 0.59 2.09
C PHE A 45 10.78 -0.71 2.37
N TYR A 46 10.65 -1.70 1.49
CA TYR A 46 11.42 -2.94 1.56
C TYR A 46 12.37 -3.06 0.38
N GLY A 47 13.54 -3.64 0.67
CA GLY A 47 14.55 -3.96 -0.33
C GLY A 47 14.40 -5.41 -0.80
N ARG A 48 15.48 -6.20 -0.65
CA ARG A 48 15.45 -7.61 -1.02
C ARG A 48 14.41 -8.35 -0.17
N SER A 49 13.60 -9.13 -0.86
CA SER A 49 12.58 -9.99 -0.25
C SER A 49 12.69 -11.38 -0.85
N SER A 50 12.71 -12.39 0.02
CA SER A 50 12.73 -13.80 -0.35
C SER A 50 11.61 -14.56 0.37
N ALA A 51 11.57 -15.88 0.21
CA ALA A 51 10.70 -16.73 1.01
C ALA A 51 11.10 -16.75 2.50
N VAL A 52 12.38 -16.52 2.82
CA VAL A 52 12.93 -16.67 4.18
C VAL A 52 12.91 -15.35 4.96
N ALA A 53 13.22 -14.23 4.29
CA ALA A 53 13.32 -12.95 4.97
C ALA A 53 13.06 -11.78 4.03
N THR A 54 12.57 -10.69 4.61
CA THR A 54 12.47 -9.39 3.94
C THR A 54 13.22 -8.34 4.74
N THR A 55 14.01 -7.52 4.05
CA THR A 55 14.65 -6.35 4.68
C THR A 55 13.79 -5.12 4.49
N VAL A 56 13.37 -4.53 5.59
CA VAL A 56 12.57 -3.30 5.65
C VAL A 56 13.49 -2.15 6.07
N TYR A 57 13.28 -0.99 5.47
CA TYR A 57 14.05 0.22 5.72
C TYR A 57 13.12 1.35 6.14
N ALA A 58 13.62 2.15 7.07
CA ALA A 58 13.04 3.41 7.49
C ALA A 58 14.01 4.54 7.13
N ARG A 59 13.57 5.48 6.30
CA ARG A 59 14.41 6.56 5.78
C ARG A 59 13.82 7.92 6.09
N LEU A 60 14.64 8.81 6.63
CA LEU A 60 14.32 10.22 6.83
C LEU A 60 15.35 11.10 6.09
N PRO A 61 14.91 12.13 5.35
CA PRO A 61 15.82 13.12 4.78
C PRO A 61 16.62 13.81 5.89
N ARG A 62 17.95 13.90 5.73
CA ARG A 62 18.81 14.61 6.68
C ARG A 62 18.74 16.11 6.37
N LYS A 63 17.76 16.80 6.97
CA LYS A 63 17.53 18.24 6.68
C LYS A 63 18.51 19.16 7.39
N THR A 64 18.90 18.90 8.65
CA THR A 64 19.83 19.81 9.37
C THR A 64 20.40 19.30 10.70
N VAL A 65 20.02 18.11 11.18
CA VAL A 65 20.37 17.70 12.56
C VAL A 65 20.93 16.28 12.63
N ASP A 66 22.02 16.13 13.39
CA ASP A 66 22.61 14.85 13.75
C ASP A 66 21.70 14.07 14.71
N GLY A 67 21.72 12.74 14.58
CA GLY A 67 20.99 11.81 15.43
C GLY A 67 20.93 10.41 14.82
N ALA A 68 20.19 9.52 15.48
CA ALA A 68 19.97 8.14 15.06
C ALA A 68 18.46 7.82 15.01
N ALA A 69 18.05 6.96 14.08
CA ALA A 69 16.71 6.41 14.06
C ALA A 69 16.68 5.08 14.80
N ALA A 70 15.75 4.93 15.74
CA ALA A 70 15.48 3.67 16.43
C ALA A 70 14.00 3.35 16.33
N GLY A 71 13.63 2.08 16.50
CA GLY A 71 12.22 1.72 16.48
C GLY A 71 11.97 0.24 16.41
N ARG A 72 10.70 -0.10 16.22
CA ARG A 72 10.22 -1.48 16.12
C ARG A 72 9.11 -1.60 15.10
N MET A 73 9.04 -2.76 14.48
CA MET A 73 7.91 -3.20 13.68
C MET A 73 7.20 -4.35 14.39
N ILE A 74 5.89 -4.28 14.51
CA ILE A 74 5.06 -5.27 15.20
C ILE A 74 3.99 -5.78 14.24
N GLY A 75 3.77 -7.09 14.16
CA GLY A 75 2.72 -7.69 13.33
C GLY A 75 3.03 -9.15 12.94
N PRO A 76 2.29 -9.72 11.97
CA PRO A 76 1.22 -9.08 11.21
C PRO A 76 -0.05 -8.90 12.05
N PHE A 77 -0.88 -7.94 11.65
CA PHE A 77 -2.26 -7.72 12.08
C PHE A 77 -3.18 -7.90 10.87
N ARG A 78 -4.38 -8.41 11.11
CA ARG A 78 -5.42 -8.56 10.09
C ARG A 78 -6.78 -8.31 10.73
N GLU A 79 -7.61 -7.50 10.08
CA GLU A 79 -8.97 -7.20 10.55
C GLU A 79 -9.77 -8.50 10.76
N GLY A 80 -10.51 -8.58 11.87
CA GLY A 80 -11.33 -9.76 12.19
C GLY A 80 -10.57 -11.05 12.54
N VAL A 81 -9.22 -11.01 12.63
CA VAL A 81 -8.42 -12.21 12.95
C VAL A 81 -7.41 -11.91 14.04
N ARG A 82 -7.43 -12.72 15.10
CA ARG A 82 -6.40 -12.69 16.14
C ARG A 82 -5.14 -13.39 15.63
N THR A 83 -4.09 -12.61 15.38
CA THR A 83 -2.74 -13.09 15.08
C THR A 83 -1.87 -13.00 16.33
N LEU A 84 -0.83 -13.84 16.44
CA LEU A 84 0.24 -13.65 17.42
C LEU A 84 1.28 -12.71 16.81
N PRO A 85 1.36 -11.43 17.21
CA PRO A 85 2.28 -10.50 16.59
C PRO A 85 3.72 -10.79 17.02
N ALA A 86 4.65 -10.77 16.07
CA ALA A 86 6.08 -10.74 16.33
C ALA A 86 6.56 -9.28 16.37
N SER A 87 7.68 -9.04 17.06
CA SER A 87 8.31 -7.73 17.19
C SER A 87 9.74 -7.78 16.65
N PHE A 88 10.06 -6.85 15.78
CA PHE A 88 11.35 -6.76 15.09
C PHE A 88 11.93 -5.36 15.30
N ARG A 89 13.22 -5.28 15.65
CA ARG A 89 13.88 -3.99 15.90
C ARG A 89 14.44 -3.39 14.61
N PHE A 90 14.47 -2.06 14.55
CA PHE A 90 15.23 -1.33 13.56
C PHE A 90 16.63 -1.01 14.11
N ASP A 91 17.65 -1.38 13.35
CA ASP A 91 19.05 -1.03 13.59
C ASP A 91 19.40 0.21 12.77
N ASP A 92 19.93 1.24 13.42
CA ASP A 92 20.49 2.41 12.72
C ASP A 92 21.69 1.99 11.86
N LEU A 93 21.73 2.42 10.60
CA LEU A 93 22.83 2.12 9.69
C LEU A 93 23.96 3.16 9.75
N GLY A 94 23.87 4.10 10.69
CA GLY A 94 24.90 5.09 10.94
C GLY A 94 24.87 6.27 9.96
N PRO A 95 25.99 7.01 9.83
CA PRO A 95 26.01 8.25 9.06
C PRO A 95 25.88 8.01 7.55
N GLY A 96 25.05 8.83 6.89
CA GLY A 96 24.91 8.88 5.43
C GLY A 96 24.17 10.13 4.95
N GLU A 97 23.82 10.19 3.67
CA GLU A 97 23.03 11.29 3.10
C GLU A 97 21.61 11.38 3.71
N THR A 98 21.09 10.25 4.16
CA THR A 98 19.81 10.13 4.87
C THR A 98 20.02 9.42 6.19
N ILE A 99 19.15 9.68 7.14
CA ILE A 99 19.03 8.82 8.31
C ILE A 99 18.33 7.55 7.84
N LEU A 100 18.98 6.39 8.02
CA LEU A 100 18.50 5.12 7.50
C LEU A 100 18.62 4.06 8.58
N ALA A 101 17.48 3.46 8.94
CA ALA A 101 17.44 2.30 9.81
C ALA A 101 16.93 1.08 9.06
N ARG A 102 17.33 -0.11 9.50
CA ARG A 102 17.04 -1.39 8.85
C ARG A 102 16.44 -2.38 9.83
N CYS A 103 15.41 -3.08 9.40
CA CYS A 103 14.81 -4.20 10.11
C CYS A 103 14.82 -5.44 9.21
N VAL A 104 15.12 -6.61 9.77
CA VAL A 104 15.03 -7.90 9.06
C VAL A 104 13.85 -8.68 9.62
N VAL A 105 12.96 -9.10 8.73
CA VAL A 105 11.70 -9.74 9.07
C VAL A 105 11.70 -11.16 8.51
N PRO A 106 11.95 -12.19 9.34
CA PRO A 106 11.84 -13.58 8.92
C PRO A 106 10.39 -13.90 8.57
N ASP A 107 10.20 -14.70 7.52
CA ASP A 107 8.91 -15.25 7.08
C ASP A 107 7.79 -14.21 7.02
N LEU A 108 8.11 -13.02 6.51
CA LEU A 108 7.18 -11.89 6.39
C LEU A 108 5.87 -12.33 5.70
N ALA A 109 4.74 -12.14 6.37
CA ALA A 109 3.43 -12.34 5.80
C ALA A 109 3.11 -11.17 4.85
N PRO A 110 3.00 -11.38 3.53
CA PRO A 110 2.77 -10.30 2.59
C PRO A 110 1.35 -9.76 2.72
N TRP A 111 1.15 -8.53 2.25
CA TRP A 111 -0.17 -7.99 2.02
C TRP A 111 -0.70 -8.52 0.67
N THR A 112 -1.86 -9.16 0.69
CA THR A 112 -2.63 -9.55 -0.49
C THR A 112 -4.10 -9.22 -0.28
N PRO A 113 -4.93 -9.20 -1.34
CA PRO A 113 -6.37 -8.97 -1.19
C PRO A 113 -7.07 -9.96 -0.25
N GLU A 114 -6.63 -11.22 -0.26
CA GLU A 114 -7.16 -12.30 0.56
C GLU A 114 -6.59 -12.28 1.98
N CYS A 115 -5.34 -11.84 2.11
CA CYS A 115 -4.58 -11.79 3.34
C CYS A 115 -3.97 -10.39 3.52
N PRO A 116 -4.77 -9.37 3.92
CA PRO A 116 -4.31 -8.00 4.08
C PRO A 116 -3.49 -7.82 5.37
N ASN A 117 -2.38 -8.54 5.46
CA ASN A 117 -1.49 -8.47 6.61
C ASN A 117 -0.80 -7.11 6.66
N VAL A 118 -0.95 -6.41 7.78
CA VAL A 118 -0.29 -5.13 8.03
C VAL A 118 0.57 -5.22 9.29
N TYR A 119 1.52 -4.31 9.40
CA TYR A 119 2.42 -4.17 10.52
C TYR A 119 2.33 -2.75 11.04
N ARG A 120 2.50 -2.59 12.34
CA ARG A 120 2.64 -1.29 12.99
C ARG A 120 4.12 -1.00 13.16
N VAL A 121 4.57 0.12 12.62
CA VAL A 121 5.94 0.60 12.70
C VAL A 121 5.97 1.82 13.62
N ASP A 122 6.73 1.69 14.70
CA ASP A 122 6.88 2.69 15.76
C ASP A 122 8.35 3.15 15.76
N MET A 123 8.57 4.38 15.29
CA MET A 123 9.91 4.93 15.06
C MET A 123 10.14 6.16 15.94
N GLU A 124 11.34 6.27 16.46
CA GLU A 124 11.82 7.37 17.27
C GLU A 124 13.07 7.98 16.62
N TRP A 125 13.13 9.30 16.63
CA TRP A 125 14.32 10.06 16.28
C TRP A 125 15.05 10.45 17.56
N ILE A 126 16.30 10.01 17.68
CA ILE A 126 17.12 10.19 18.87
C ILE A 126 18.22 11.19 18.57
N GLN A 127 18.23 12.30 19.29
CA GLN A 127 19.27 13.32 19.22
C GLN A 127 20.01 13.40 20.56
N ARG A 128 21.34 13.28 20.54
CA ARG A 128 22.19 13.33 21.75
C ARG A 128 21.69 12.38 22.86
N GLY A 129 21.26 11.18 22.47
CA GLY A 129 20.77 10.15 23.37
C GLY A 129 19.35 10.36 23.92
N ARG A 130 18.61 11.36 23.43
CA ARG A 130 17.22 11.62 23.85
C ARG A 130 16.25 11.52 22.65
N PRO A 131 15.09 10.87 22.82
CA PRO A 131 14.05 10.89 21.78
C PRO A 131 13.51 12.33 21.67
N VAL A 132 13.58 12.88 20.47
CA VAL A 132 13.07 14.25 20.17
C VAL A 132 11.83 14.22 19.31
N ALA A 133 11.55 13.10 18.63
CA ALA A 133 10.32 12.89 17.89
C ALA A 133 9.97 11.39 17.84
N ARG A 134 8.69 11.09 17.73
CA ARG A 134 8.16 9.73 17.59
C ARG A 134 7.04 9.70 16.56
N VAL A 135 6.93 8.60 15.84
CA VAL A 135 5.89 8.42 14.85
C VAL A 135 5.46 6.96 14.74
N GLU A 136 4.16 6.77 14.63
CA GLU A 136 3.56 5.48 14.33
C GLU A 136 3.05 5.47 12.87
N ARG A 137 3.24 4.34 12.19
CA ARG A 137 2.79 4.10 10.81
C ARG A 137 2.25 2.69 10.65
N THR A 138 1.18 2.57 9.88
CA THR A 138 0.78 1.29 9.28
C THR A 138 1.68 1.01 8.07
N TRP A 139 2.08 -0.25 7.91
CA TRP A 139 2.91 -0.69 6.80
C TRP A 139 2.48 -2.09 6.35
N GLY A 140 2.66 -2.40 5.07
CA GLY A 140 2.49 -3.76 4.56
C GLY A 140 3.38 -3.97 3.34
N ALA A 141 3.70 -5.22 3.03
CA ALA A 141 4.48 -5.56 1.85
C ALA A 141 3.58 -6.13 0.76
N ALA A 142 3.11 -5.25 -0.13
CA ALA A 142 2.44 -5.64 -1.36
C ALA A 142 3.50 -5.86 -2.44
N ARG A 143 3.90 -7.11 -2.71
CA ARG A 143 4.93 -7.44 -3.70
C ARG A 143 4.36 -7.41 -5.11
N PHE A 144 3.85 -6.25 -5.51
CA PHE A 144 3.35 -5.97 -6.84
C PHE A 144 4.47 -5.37 -7.71
N ALA A 145 4.74 -5.99 -8.84
CA ALA A 145 5.87 -5.63 -9.68
C ALA A 145 5.57 -5.83 -11.17
N VAL A 146 6.43 -5.25 -12.00
CA VAL A 146 6.46 -5.47 -13.44
C VAL A 146 7.59 -6.44 -13.78
N MET A 147 7.27 -7.49 -14.56
CA MET A 147 8.26 -8.42 -15.08
C MET A 147 7.98 -8.71 -16.56
N GLY A 148 8.80 -8.15 -17.45
CA GLY A 148 8.55 -8.17 -18.89
C GLY A 148 7.25 -7.42 -19.20
N GLN A 149 6.33 -8.07 -19.91
CA GLN A 149 5.04 -7.49 -20.31
C GLN A 149 3.88 -7.78 -19.34
N ALA A 150 4.16 -8.38 -18.18
CA ALA A 150 3.12 -8.78 -17.22
C ALA A 150 3.31 -8.09 -15.86
N PHE A 151 2.21 -7.88 -15.17
CA PHE A 151 2.25 -7.65 -13.74
C PHE A 151 2.45 -8.96 -13.00
N ARG A 152 3.12 -8.88 -11.85
CA ARG A 152 3.26 -9.98 -10.93
C ARG A 152 2.91 -9.57 -9.52
N TRP A 153 2.17 -10.44 -8.84
CA TRP A 153 1.86 -10.30 -7.43
C TRP A 153 2.49 -11.47 -6.68
N ASN A 154 3.39 -11.17 -5.72
CA ASN A 154 4.16 -12.19 -5.01
C ASN A 154 4.88 -13.18 -5.95
N GLY A 155 5.29 -12.72 -7.13
CA GLY A 155 5.97 -13.53 -8.14
C GLY A 155 5.06 -14.32 -9.09
N ALA A 156 3.76 -14.43 -8.82
CA ALA A 156 2.79 -15.02 -9.73
C ALA A 156 2.31 -13.99 -10.75
N ALA A 157 1.98 -14.42 -11.98
CA ALA A 157 1.37 -13.54 -12.97
C ALA A 157 0.03 -13.00 -12.47
N TYR A 158 -0.25 -11.73 -12.70
CA TYR A 158 -1.46 -11.06 -12.26
C TYR A 158 -2.08 -10.26 -13.40
N SER A 159 -3.35 -10.51 -13.68
CA SER A 159 -4.14 -9.73 -14.64
C SER A 159 -4.93 -8.68 -13.87
N MET A 160 -4.65 -7.40 -14.11
CA MET A 160 -5.32 -6.32 -13.39
C MET A 160 -6.70 -6.07 -13.99
N LEU A 161 -7.75 -6.30 -13.21
CA LEU A 161 -9.09 -5.81 -13.49
C LEU A 161 -9.39 -4.71 -12.48
N GLY A 162 -9.80 -3.52 -12.93
CA GLY A 162 -10.15 -2.46 -11.98
C GLY A 162 -11.26 -1.57 -12.50
N PHE A 163 -12.14 -1.13 -11.60
CA PHE A 163 -13.19 -0.20 -11.94
C PHE A 163 -13.36 0.92 -10.91
N ALA A 164 -13.77 2.10 -11.37
CA ALA A 164 -14.27 3.14 -10.50
C ALA A 164 -15.71 2.82 -10.07
N GLY A 165 -16.08 3.32 -8.91
CA GLY A 165 -17.40 3.10 -8.34
C GLY A 165 -17.49 3.77 -6.98
N GLU A 166 -18.71 4.19 -6.65
CA GLU A 166 -19.02 4.57 -5.29
C GLU A 166 -19.26 3.31 -4.47
N SER A 167 -18.77 3.35 -3.24
CA SER A 167 -19.04 2.33 -2.23
C SER A 167 -19.89 3.03 -1.19
N PRO A 168 -21.06 2.48 -0.79
CA PRO A 168 -21.65 2.86 0.48
C PRO A 168 -20.57 2.79 1.55
N ALA A 169 -20.45 3.82 2.40
CA ALA A 169 -19.35 3.92 3.36
C ALA A 169 -19.12 2.59 4.10
N GLY A 170 -17.95 1.98 3.88
CA GLY A 170 -17.55 0.71 4.48
C GLY A 170 -17.91 -0.57 3.71
N ASP A 171 -18.66 -0.54 2.60
CA ASP A 171 -18.96 -1.74 1.80
C ASP A 171 -17.95 -1.97 0.68
N TRP A 172 -16.93 -2.75 1.00
CA TRP A 172 -15.86 -3.14 0.07
C TRP A 172 -16.16 -4.43 -0.70
N SER A 173 -17.31 -5.06 -0.44
CA SER A 173 -17.67 -6.37 -1.00
C SER A 173 -17.61 -6.42 -2.52
N PRO A 174 -18.11 -5.41 -3.28
CA PRO A 174 -18.10 -5.44 -4.74
C PRO A 174 -16.71 -5.64 -5.36
N TRP A 175 -15.65 -5.07 -4.78
CA TRP A 175 -14.28 -5.25 -5.28
C TRP A 175 -13.67 -6.55 -4.79
N ARG A 176 -13.89 -6.90 -3.51
CA ARG A 176 -13.31 -8.11 -2.90
C ARG A 176 -13.83 -9.39 -3.54
N THR A 177 -15.15 -9.51 -3.72
CA THR A 177 -15.76 -10.73 -4.28
C THR A 177 -15.33 -10.96 -5.74
N ARG A 178 -15.03 -9.88 -6.46
CA ARG A 178 -14.61 -9.90 -7.86
C ARG A 178 -13.08 -9.99 -8.04
N GLY A 179 -12.31 -9.87 -6.97
CA GLY A 179 -10.84 -9.77 -7.05
C GLY A 179 -10.36 -8.55 -7.84
N ALA A 180 -11.15 -7.47 -7.84
CA ALA A 180 -10.90 -6.28 -8.64
C ALA A 180 -10.20 -5.18 -7.84
N ALA A 181 -9.45 -4.33 -8.54
CA ALA A 181 -8.93 -3.09 -7.98
C ALA A 181 -9.97 -1.96 -8.07
N ARG A 182 -9.98 -1.06 -7.10
CA ARG A 182 -10.75 0.18 -7.18
C ARG A 182 -9.91 1.27 -7.85
N VAL A 183 -10.45 1.88 -8.90
CA VAL A 183 -9.81 3.02 -9.58
C VAL A 183 -10.28 4.30 -8.93
N VAL A 184 -9.35 5.10 -8.41
CA VAL A 184 -9.68 6.33 -7.67
C VAL A 184 -8.77 7.47 -8.10
N ARG A 185 -9.34 8.65 -8.26
CA ARG A 185 -8.59 9.88 -8.51
C ARG A 185 -8.24 10.54 -7.18
N ASP A 186 -6.96 10.86 -6.99
CA ASP A 186 -6.43 11.59 -5.83
C ASP A 186 -6.98 11.06 -4.47
N PRO A 187 -6.80 9.76 -4.14
CA PRO A 187 -7.40 9.13 -2.96
C PRO A 187 -6.87 9.74 -1.65
N ASP A 188 -7.75 10.03 -0.69
CA ASP A 188 -7.35 10.50 0.64
C ASP A 188 -6.83 9.38 1.56
N ASP A 189 -6.19 9.73 2.67
CA ASP A 189 -5.61 8.76 3.60
C ASP A 189 -6.67 7.86 4.28
N CYS A 190 -7.91 8.33 4.43
CA CYS A 190 -8.99 7.54 5.03
C CYS A 190 -9.35 6.36 4.13
N LEU A 191 -9.53 6.64 2.84
CA LEU A 191 -9.82 5.62 1.83
C LEU A 191 -8.66 4.62 1.67
N LEU A 192 -7.42 5.12 1.71
CA LEU A 192 -6.21 4.29 1.60
C LEU A 192 -6.07 3.32 2.78
N ASP A 193 -6.38 3.79 4.00
CA ASP A 193 -6.41 2.97 5.21
C ASP A 193 -7.50 1.91 5.16
N GLU A 194 -8.73 2.29 4.81
CA GLU A 194 -9.83 1.34 4.66
C GLU A 194 -9.51 0.26 3.62
N ALA A 195 -9.08 0.64 2.43
CA ALA A 195 -8.70 -0.31 1.38
C ALA A 195 -7.57 -1.25 1.82
N THR A 196 -6.62 -0.72 2.60
CA THR A 196 -5.52 -1.51 3.20
C THR A 196 -6.06 -2.56 4.17
N ARG A 197 -6.96 -2.19 5.09
CA ARG A 197 -7.56 -3.11 6.07
C ARG A 197 -8.46 -4.16 5.42
N TRP A 198 -9.21 -3.76 4.39
CA TRP A 198 -10.16 -4.63 3.71
C TRP A 198 -9.56 -5.49 2.60
N GLY A 199 -8.28 -5.31 2.25
CA GLY A 199 -7.66 -6.08 1.19
C GLY A 199 -8.19 -5.73 -0.20
N VAL A 200 -8.40 -4.45 -0.48
CA VAL A 200 -8.82 -3.98 -1.81
C VAL A 200 -7.66 -3.27 -2.49
N PRO A 201 -7.15 -3.79 -3.62
CA PRO A 201 -6.15 -3.07 -4.40
C PRO A 201 -6.70 -1.75 -4.91
N LEU A 202 -5.88 -0.71 -4.92
CA LEU A 202 -6.19 0.60 -5.43
C LEU A 202 -5.28 0.93 -6.63
N VAL A 203 -5.92 1.50 -7.64
CA VAL A 203 -5.24 2.17 -8.76
C VAL A 203 -5.47 3.66 -8.60
N ALA A 204 -4.43 4.38 -8.17
CA ALA A 204 -4.50 5.80 -7.87
C ALA A 204 -4.17 6.62 -9.13
N ARG A 205 -5.12 7.42 -9.60
CA ARG A 205 -4.88 8.41 -10.67
C ARG A 205 -4.40 9.71 -10.06
N CYS A 206 -3.21 10.12 -10.45
CA CYS A 206 -2.51 11.29 -9.92
C CYS A 206 -2.63 12.45 -10.92
N GLY A 207 -3.38 13.49 -10.55
CA GLY A 207 -3.48 14.73 -11.33
C GLY A 207 -2.45 15.80 -10.95
N ARG A 208 -1.44 15.45 -10.15
CA ARG A 208 -0.42 16.37 -9.62
C ARG A 208 0.80 16.45 -10.55
N THR A 209 1.53 17.55 -10.48
CA THR A 209 2.75 17.79 -11.27
C THR A 209 3.92 18.23 -10.37
N GLY A 210 5.15 18.17 -10.91
CA GLY A 210 6.36 18.68 -10.25
C GLY A 210 6.62 18.07 -8.86
N GLU A 211 7.00 18.92 -7.89
CA GLU A 211 7.27 18.48 -6.51
C GLU A 211 6.04 17.89 -5.81
N ARG A 212 4.84 18.36 -6.16
CA ARG A 212 3.59 17.82 -5.60
C ARG A 212 3.35 16.38 -6.03
N LEU A 213 3.71 16.04 -7.27
CA LEU A 213 3.68 14.65 -7.74
C LEU A 213 4.67 13.78 -6.95
N ALA A 214 5.90 14.26 -6.74
CA ALA A 214 6.88 13.50 -5.99
C ALA A 214 6.47 13.26 -4.52
N ALA A 215 5.88 14.27 -3.87
CA ALA A 215 5.31 14.14 -2.53
C ALA A 215 4.13 13.15 -2.51
N GLU A 216 3.25 13.23 -3.51
CA GLU A 216 2.09 12.35 -3.63
C GLU A 216 2.49 10.89 -3.86
N LEU A 217 3.44 10.61 -4.75
CA LEU A 217 3.92 9.24 -4.97
C LEU A 217 4.55 8.64 -3.70
N ARG A 218 5.29 9.45 -2.93
CA ARG A 218 5.80 9.00 -1.62
C ARG A 218 4.68 8.72 -0.63
N ARG A 219 3.65 9.56 -0.59
CA ARG A 219 2.47 9.35 0.26
C ARG A 219 1.76 8.05 -0.11
N LEU A 220 1.49 7.84 -1.40
CA LEU A 220 0.82 6.65 -1.93
C LEU A 220 1.62 5.37 -1.68
N ALA A 221 2.94 5.39 -1.85
CA ALA A 221 3.81 4.22 -1.63
C ALA A 221 3.78 3.67 -0.19
N ARG A 222 3.28 4.43 0.78
CA ARG A 222 3.15 4.00 2.18
C ARG A 222 2.02 3.00 2.37
N TRP A 223 1.06 2.97 1.45
CA TRP A 223 -0.16 2.19 1.55
C TRP A 223 -0.04 0.93 0.71
N PRO A 224 -0.03 -0.27 1.33
CA PRO A 224 0.11 -1.52 0.58
C PRO A 224 -1.08 -1.79 -0.35
N SER A 225 -2.24 -1.16 -0.12
CA SER A 225 -3.36 -1.22 -1.04
C SER A 225 -3.08 -0.53 -2.38
N VAL A 226 -2.20 0.48 -2.44
CA VAL A 226 -1.90 1.20 -3.69
C VAL A 226 -0.87 0.43 -4.50
N VAL A 227 -1.36 -0.33 -5.48
CA VAL A 227 -0.51 -1.20 -6.31
C VAL A 227 -0.03 -0.51 -7.57
N LEU A 228 -0.80 0.47 -8.06
CA LEU A 228 -0.50 1.19 -9.29
C LEU A 228 -0.84 2.68 -9.11
N ALA A 229 0.11 3.54 -9.39
CA ALA A 229 -0.12 4.98 -9.56
C ALA A 229 -0.06 5.35 -11.04
N ILE A 230 -1.15 5.89 -11.56
CA ILE A 230 -1.25 6.41 -12.92
C ILE A 230 -0.91 7.89 -12.87
N VAL A 231 0.18 8.28 -13.53
CA VAL A 231 0.60 9.67 -13.65
C VAL A 231 0.07 10.23 -14.97
N GLU A 232 -0.90 11.14 -14.88
CA GLU A 232 -1.60 11.70 -16.05
C GLU A 232 -0.72 12.68 -16.85
N ASP A 233 0.10 13.46 -16.14
CA ASP A 233 1.05 14.42 -16.72
C ASP A 233 2.47 14.05 -16.28
N TRP A 234 3.08 13.13 -17.03
CA TRP A 234 4.40 12.59 -16.68
C TRP A 234 5.49 13.66 -16.88
N PRO A 235 6.33 13.95 -15.87
CA PRO A 235 7.40 14.93 -16.00
C PRO A 235 8.44 14.51 -17.07
N GLU A 236 8.72 15.39 -18.01
CA GLU A 236 9.72 15.16 -19.08
C GLU A 236 11.18 15.23 -18.58
N ASN A 237 11.38 15.59 -17.30
CA ASN A 237 12.69 15.68 -16.70
C ASN A 237 13.29 14.29 -16.41
N ALA A 238 14.45 13.98 -17.00
CA ALA A 238 15.19 12.74 -16.76
C ALA A 238 15.55 12.49 -15.27
N ALA A 239 15.59 13.54 -14.44
CA ALA A 239 15.79 13.42 -13.00
C ALA A 239 14.58 12.81 -12.26
N PHE A 240 13.39 12.79 -12.89
CA PHE A 240 12.22 12.16 -12.32
C PHE A 240 12.33 10.64 -12.41
N GLN A 241 12.66 10.01 -11.29
CA GLN A 241 12.87 8.57 -11.16
C GLN A 241 11.89 8.01 -10.13
N PRO A 242 10.66 7.61 -10.53
CA PRO A 242 9.63 7.15 -9.60
C PRO A 242 10.10 6.01 -8.71
N THR A 243 10.90 5.09 -9.25
CA THR A 243 11.47 3.95 -8.50
C THR A 243 12.42 4.36 -7.38
N ARG A 244 13.01 5.57 -7.41
CA ARG A 244 13.80 6.11 -6.30
C ARG A 244 12.93 6.82 -5.26
N LEU A 245 11.86 7.46 -5.72
CA LEU A 245 10.90 8.18 -4.87
C LEU A 245 10.02 7.20 -4.08
N ALA A 246 9.49 6.19 -4.77
CA ALA A 246 8.48 5.26 -4.31
C ALA A 246 8.84 3.83 -4.77
N PRO A 247 9.89 3.21 -4.19
CA PRO A 247 10.48 1.97 -4.70
C PRO A 247 9.57 0.74 -4.69
N ASN A 248 8.48 0.76 -3.93
CA ASN A 248 7.51 -0.33 -3.87
C ASN A 248 6.17 -0.01 -4.53
N LEU A 249 6.08 1.09 -5.29
CA LEU A 249 4.88 1.49 -6.03
C LEU A 249 5.14 1.40 -7.54
N VAL A 250 4.33 0.62 -8.25
CA VAL A 250 4.38 0.61 -9.71
C VAL A 250 3.78 1.92 -10.23
N CYS A 251 4.56 2.66 -11.02
CA CYS A 251 4.09 3.90 -11.65
C CYS A 251 3.86 3.65 -13.15
N ALA A 252 2.67 4.00 -13.63
CA ALA A 252 2.29 3.93 -15.02
C ALA A 252 2.12 5.32 -15.62
N ALA A 253 2.55 5.50 -16.86
CA ALA A 253 2.27 6.72 -17.61
C ALA A 253 0.94 6.60 -18.35
N TRP A 254 0.19 7.69 -18.39
CA TRP A 254 -0.95 7.82 -19.29
C TRP A 254 -0.46 7.98 -20.74
N ALA A 255 -0.81 7.02 -21.60
CA ALA A 255 -0.40 7.06 -22.99
C ALA A 255 -1.07 8.21 -23.73
N ARG A 256 -0.27 8.96 -24.48
CA ARG A 256 -0.75 10.00 -25.39
C ARG A 256 -0.26 9.68 -26.79
N SER A 257 -1.12 9.84 -27.78
CA SER A 257 -0.78 9.54 -29.18
C SER A 257 0.28 10.47 -29.75
N ASP A 258 0.49 11.63 -29.13
CA ASP A 258 1.40 12.70 -29.56
C ASP A 258 2.79 12.63 -28.90
N ARG A 259 3.03 11.68 -27.98
CA ARG A 259 4.27 11.64 -27.20
C ARG A 259 4.86 10.23 -27.09
N PRO A 260 6.19 10.09 -27.12
CA PRO A 260 6.85 8.84 -26.78
C PRO A 260 6.60 8.47 -25.31
N MET A 261 6.78 7.19 -24.98
CA MET A 261 6.66 6.75 -23.60
C MET A 261 7.77 7.39 -22.75
N PRO A 262 7.45 7.98 -21.58
CA PRO A 262 8.46 8.58 -20.73
C PRO A 262 9.44 7.54 -20.16
N SER A 263 10.72 7.91 -20.09
CA SER A 263 11.71 7.10 -19.40
C SER A 263 11.36 6.98 -17.92
N GLY A 264 11.35 5.76 -17.38
CA GLY A 264 11.11 5.49 -15.97
C GLY A 264 9.67 5.06 -15.62
N SER A 265 8.73 5.07 -16.57
CA SER A 265 7.43 4.42 -16.37
C SER A 265 7.59 2.91 -16.38
N ALA A 266 7.03 2.23 -15.38
CA ALA A 266 7.07 0.76 -15.32
C ALA A 266 5.97 0.13 -16.19
N ALA A 267 4.88 0.85 -16.42
CA ALA A 267 3.74 0.41 -17.21
C ALA A 267 3.14 1.56 -18.03
N MET A 268 2.27 1.22 -18.98
CA MET A 268 1.52 2.18 -19.79
C MET A 268 0.02 1.96 -19.59
N VAL A 269 -0.72 3.05 -19.44
CA VAL A 269 -2.20 3.04 -19.48
C VAL A 269 -2.66 3.63 -20.80
N VAL A 270 -3.43 2.85 -21.55
CA VAL A 270 -3.84 3.14 -22.91
C VAL A 270 -5.31 3.54 -22.90
N PRO A 271 -5.65 4.83 -23.06
CA PRO A 271 -7.04 5.25 -23.14
C PRO A 271 -7.70 4.69 -24.40
N THR A 272 -8.94 4.23 -24.25
CA THR A 272 -9.77 3.77 -25.37
C THR A 272 -11.21 4.26 -25.23
N ARG A 273 -11.80 4.69 -26.36
CA ARG A 273 -13.22 5.05 -26.41
C ARG A 273 -14.07 3.81 -26.61
N ASN A 274 -13.65 2.89 -27.48
CA ASN A 274 -14.24 1.56 -27.62
C ASN A 274 -13.12 0.55 -27.87
N ALA A 275 -13.26 -0.70 -27.44
CA ALA A 275 -12.22 -1.69 -27.74
C ALA A 275 -12.06 -1.96 -29.25
N SER A 276 -13.11 -1.74 -30.04
CA SER A 276 -13.06 -1.86 -31.50
C SER A 276 -12.12 -0.85 -32.16
N ASP A 277 -11.86 0.30 -31.53
CA ASP A 277 -11.01 1.37 -32.09
C ASP A 277 -9.54 0.92 -32.24
N ARG A 278 -9.17 -0.24 -31.67
CA ARG A 278 -7.79 -0.76 -31.66
C ARG A 278 -7.56 -2.03 -32.46
N ARG A 279 -8.54 -2.53 -33.22
CA ARG A 279 -8.29 -3.69 -34.08
C ARG A 279 -7.16 -3.37 -35.08
N GLY A 280 -6.01 -4.02 -34.91
CA GLY A 280 -4.83 -3.90 -35.79
C GLY A 280 -3.78 -2.86 -35.35
N ALA A 281 -4.11 -1.97 -34.42
CA ALA A 281 -3.14 -1.08 -33.79
C ALA A 281 -2.71 -1.71 -32.46
N GLY A 282 -1.77 -2.67 -32.53
CA GLY A 282 -1.15 -3.23 -31.33
C GLY A 282 -0.64 -2.13 -30.39
N PRO A 283 -0.29 -2.47 -29.13
CA PRO A 283 0.32 -1.48 -28.25
C PRO A 283 1.51 -0.82 -28.97
N PRO A 284 1.72 0.50 -28.84
CA PRO A 284 2.92 1.14 -29.36
C PRO A 284 4.13 0.35 -28.87
N GLN A 285 5.18 0.21 -29.68
CA GLN A 285 6.35 -0.62 -29.39
C GLN A 285 6.87 -0.36 -27.96
N TRP A 286 6.44 -1.20 -27.01
CA TRP A 286 6.63 -1.03 -25.58
C TRP A 286 6.90 -2.40 -24.98
N ASN A 287 7.99 -2.51 -24.25
CA ASN A 287 8.46 -3.77 -23.69
C ASN A 287 7.91 -4.05 -22.29
N GLY A 288 7.16 -3.11 -21.71
CA GLY A 288 6.48 -3.27 -20.43
C GLY A 288 5.00 -3.66 -20.58
N PRO A 289 4.29 -3.84 -19.46
CA PRO A 289 2.85 -4.09 -19.45
C PRO A 289 2.09 -2.86 -19.95
N ALA A 290 1.07 -3.13 -20.75
CA ALA A 290 0.08 -2.16 -21.18
C ALA A 290 -1.28 -2.50 -20.55
N VAL A 291 -1.99 -1.49 -20.08
CA VAL A 291 -3.31 -1.60 -19.46
C VAL A 291 -4.30 -0.82 -20.31
N LEU A 292 -5.39 -1.44 -20.77
CA LEU A 292 -6.46 -0.71 -21.45
C LEU A 292 -7.26 0.07 -20.42
N ALA A 293 -7.61 1.32 -20.73
CA ALA A 293 -8.43 2.13 -19.85
C ALA A 293 -9.59 2.76 -20.62
N HIS A 294 -10.80 2.56 -20.14
CA HIS A 294 -12.02 3.03 -20.77
C HIS A 294 -12.82 3.90 -19.80
N ALA A 295 -13.16 5.11 -20.24
CA ALA A 295 -14.02 5.98 -19.47
C ALA A 295 -15.49 5.66 -19.76
N ILE A 296 -16.27 5.24 -18.76
CA ILE A 296 -17.73 5.14 -18.89
C ILE A 296 -18.34 6.47 -18.42
N GLY A 297 -18.97 7.19 -19.34
CA GLY A 297 -19.61 8.47 -19.00
C GLY A 297 -20.71 8.29 -17.93
N GLY A 298 -20.73 9.18 -16.93
CA GLY A 298 -21.75 9.23 -15.88
C GLY A 298 -21.16 9.48 -14.49
N THR A 299 -21.81 10.30 -13.68
CA THR A 299 -21.51 10.48 -12.24
C THR A 299 -22.27 9.42 -11.43
N GLY A 300 -21.61 8.76 -10.47
CA GLY A 300 -22.24 7.72 -9.64
C GLY A 300 -22.36 6.37 -10.37
N GLN A 301 -21.21 5.78 -10.74
CA GLN A 301 -21.20 4.51 -11.45
C GLN A 301 -21.66 3.37 -10.52
N ASP A 302 -22.75 2.73 -10.93
CA ASP A 302 -23.15 1.41 -10.45
C ASP A 302 -21.98 0.43 -10.63
N THR A 303 -21.54 -0.17 -9.53
CA THR A 303 -20.41 -1.09 -9.49
C THR A 303 -20.61 -2.30 -10.39
N ASP A 304 -21.85 -2.75 -10.58
CA ASP A 304 -22.16 -3.92 -11.41
C ASP A 304 -21.99 -3.59 -12.88
N ARG A 305 -22.51 -2.43 -13.31
CA ARG A 305 -22.32 -1.92 -14.68
C ARG A 305 -20.84 -1.65 -14.99
N ALA A 306 -20.09 -1.13 -14.03
CA ALA A 306 -18.65 -0.89 -14.21
C ALA A 306 -17.88 -2.21 -14.33
N TRP A 307 -18.26 -3.23 -13.57
CA TRP A 307 -17.71 -4.58 -13.70
C TRP A 307 -18.03 -5.23 -15.05
N GLU A 308 -19.28 -5.19 -15.51
CA GLU A 308 -19.66 -5.71 -16.83
C GLU A 308 -18.87 -5.02 -17.96
N ALA A 309 -18.60 -3.72 -17.82
CA ALA A 309 -17.75 -2.99 -18.75
C ALA A 309 -16.30 -3.47 -18.71
N CYS A 310 -15.76 -3.80 -17.53
CA CYS A 310 -14.43 -4.41 -17.39
C CYS A 310 -14.35 -5.78 -18.07
N GLU A 311 -15.32 -6.66 -17.83
CA GLU A 311 -15.34 -8.00 -18.44
C GLU A 311 -15.43 -7.91 -19.97
N ARG A 312 -16.30 -7.05 -20.49
CA ARG A 312 -16.42 -6.81 -21.92
C ARG A 312 -15.10 -6.28 -22.50
N LEU A 313 -14.50 -5.26 -21.88
CA LEU A 313 -13.25 -4.68 -22.34
C LEU A 313 -12.09 -5.69 -22.28
N SER A 314 -12.07 -6.58 -21.28
CA SER A 314 -11.08 -7.65 -21.15
C SER A 314 -11.21 -8.66 -22.31
N ALA A 315 -12.45 -9.11 -22.59
CA ALA A 315 -12.73 -10.02 -23.70
C ALA A 315 -12.35 -9.42 -25.06
N GLU A 316 -12.67 -8.14 -25.28
CA GLU A 316 -12.33 -7.42 -26.52
C GLU A 316 -10.83 -7.13 -26.63
N GLY A 317 -10.18 -6.78 -25.51
CA GLY A 317 -8.75 -6.50 -25.42
C GLY A 317 -7.90 -7.72 -25.76
N ALA A 318 -8.33 -8.91 -25.35
CA ALA A 318 -7.66 -10.18 -25.66
C ALA A 318 -7.51 -10.42 -27.18
N ALA A 319 -8.44 -9.91 -27.99
CA ALA A 319 -8.37 -9.99 -29.46
C ALA A 319 -7.42 -8.95 -30.09
N SER A 320 -7.09 -7.87 -29.36
CA SER A 320 -6.35 -6.73 -29.88
C SER A 320 -4.85 -6.74 -29.52
N GLY A 321 -4.45 -7.56 -28.54
CA GLY A 321 -3.03 -7.73 -28.18
C GLY A 321 -2.83 -8.15 -26.72
N PRO A 322 -1.57 -8.35 -26.30
CA PRO A 322 -1.25 -8.73 -24.92
C PRO A 322 -1.34 -7.52 -24.00
N PHE A 323 -2.50 -7.35 -23.35
CA PHE A 323 -2.69 -6.39 -22.27
C PHE A 323 -2.54 -7.09 -20.92
N ALA A 324 -1.87 -6.42 -19.97
CA ALA A 324 -1.68 -6.91 -18.61
C ALA A 324 -2.87 -6.59 -17.68
N GLY A 325 -3.86 -5.85 -18.20
CA GLY A 325 -5.07 -5.53 -17.46
C GLY A 325 -6.00 -4.57 -18.18
N VAL A 326 -7.15 -4.33 -17.57
CA VAL A 326 -8.16 -3.37 -17.99
C VAL A 326 -8.65 -2.53 -16.81
N LEU A 327 -8.93 -1.27 -17.08
CA LEU A 327 -9.46 -0.30 -16.13
C LEU A 327 -10.70 0.37 -16.71
N VAL A 328 -11.78 0.44 -15.94
CA VAL A 328 -12.97 1.23 -16.25
C VAL A 328 -13.10 2.35 -15.24
N TYR A 329 -13.40 3.58 -15.65
CA TYR A 329 -13.49 4.71 -14.73
C TYR A 329 -14.42 5.81 -15.21
#